data_AF-A0A3B8V9G3-F1
#
_entry.id   AF-A0A3B8V9G3-F1
#
_cell.length_a   1.000
_cell.length_b   1.000
_cell.length_c   1.000
_cell.angle_alpha   90.00
_cell.angle_beta   90.00
_cell.angle_gamma   90.00
#
_symmetry.space_group_name_H-M   'P 1'
#
loop_
_entity.id
_entity.type
_entity.pdbx_description
1 polymer ?
#
loop_
_entity_poly.entity_id
_entity_poly.type
_entity_poly.pdbx_seq_one_letter_code
_entity_poly.pdbx_strand_id
1 'polypeptide(L)'
;MTHTTHALRNGPSEARGLIVGFGFATTTVMWALGYIAFMQPGFALGELVFAAELLVLALGGFAAGRLLGTIRAGVATGLVSAAVNLLVIGSLFGGGDDGAILVSGLFWVAGLFVASGVLGGLGAMVGRRGFQPERAMTIAPASFFSLVAAATVFVLIVSGGLVTGMEAGLAVPDWPNSFGHNMLLYPLSEMKGGIFYEHAHRLYGMLVGVTAITLLVMVFRYDRRPSVRMFSIVVFIMVCIQGLMGGLRVTGEFTTSQTEVDPSTTFAVAHGVFGQLTFAAFATLAVVSSRRWRNPAVEAIAVPNGNQDRGFSTLLVVALVLQLLLGACYRHFATAAVDGGIAPTPPAWAMHGHLGFSVVVVTIAFVTGLRAKSRRELGVPVVPALGRTVNMLVGLQFTLGLLAFLATILRKTTEIPIWELVPTSAHQANGALLLAAAAGLAVAVRRFEVVVPRTSSPPTPRGIGVGA
;
A
#
# COMPACT_ATOMS: atom_id res chain seq x y z
N MET A 1 -38.77 22.67 -12.10
CA MET A 1 -38.04 21.66 -12.90
C MET A 1 -37.13 20.89 -11.96
N THR A 2 -37.55 19.70 -11.58
CA THR A 2 -36.79 18.76 -10.76
C THR A 2 -35.64 18.21 -11.60
N HIS A 3 -34.41 18.63 -11.31
CA HIS A 3 -33.22 17.96 -11.83
C HIS A 3 -33.13 16.57 -11.20
N THR A 4 -33.80 15.59 -11.81
CA THR A 4 -33.50 14.17 -11.61
C THR A 4 -32.05 13.96 -12.03
N THR A 5 -31.16 13.97 -11.05
CA THR A 5 -29.82 13.41 -11.20
C THR A 5 -30.02 11.94 -11.54
N HIS A 6 -29.89 11.60 -12.81
CA HIS A 6 -29.72 10.21 -13.23
C HIS A 6 -28.47 9.70 -12.51
N ALA A 7 -28.67 9.04 -11.36
CA ALA A 7 -27.68 8.17 -10.78
C ALA A 7 -27.24 7.23 -11.89
N LEU A 8 -26.01 7.41 -12.38
CA LEU A 8 -25.41 6.53 -13.38
C LEU A 8 -25.48 5.10 -12.83
N ARG A 9 -26.49 4.33 -13.28
CA ARG A 9 -26.55 2.90 -13.01
C ARG A 9 -25.32 2.30 -13.65
N ASN A 10 -24.52 1.61 -12.87
CA ASN A 10 -23.31 0.98 -13.35
C ASN A 10 -23.66 -0.11 -14.38
N GLY A 11 -22.99 -0.09 -15.53
CA GLY A 11 -23.14 -1.13 -16.54
C GLY A 11 -22.51 -2.46 -16.11
N PRO A 12 -22.85 -3.59 -16.77
CA PRO A 12 -22.27 -4.91 -16.49
C PRO A 12 -20.74 -4.94 -16.49
N SER A 13 -20.10 -4.05 -17.26
CA SER A 13 -18.64 -3.89 -17.29
C SER A 13 -18.07 -3.43 -15.94
N GLU A 14 -18.69 -2.47 -15.26
CA GLU A 14 -18.13 -1.94 -14.00
C GLU A 14 -18.24 -2.96 -12.87
N ALA A 15 -19.32 -3.76 -12.86
CA ALA A 15 -19.47 -4.86 -11.92
C ALA A 15 -18.32 -5.87 -12.02
N ARG A 16 -17.91 -6.24 -13.25
CA ARG A 16 -16.75 -7.12 -13.47
C ARG A 16 -15.46 -6.55 -12.91
N GLY A 17 -15.20 -5.25 -13.12
CA GLY A 17 -14.03 -4.60 -12.56
C GLY A 17 -14.02 -4.62 -11.02
N LEU A 18 -15.17 -4.45 -10.38
CA LEU A 18 -15.26 -4.52 -8.91
C LEU A 18 -15.07 -5.93 -8.37
N ILE A 19 -15.56 -6.96 -9.07
CA ILE A 19 -15.30 -8.36 -8.74
C ILE A 19 -13.79 -8.64 -8.72
N VAL A 20 -13.05 -8.16 -9.74
CA VAL A 20 -11.59 -8.29 -9.78
C VAL A 20 -10.95 -7.59 -8.57
N GLY A 21 -11.38 -6.37 -8.25
CA GLY A 21 -10.90 -5.66 -7.06
C GLY A 21 -11.18 -6.38 -5.75
N PHE A 22 -12.38 -6.97 -5.59
CA PHE A 22 -12.70 -7.75 -4.39
C PHE A 22 -11.87 -9.02 -4.30
N GLY A 23 -11.64 -9.72 -5.41
CA GLY A 23 -10.80 -10.93 -5.43
C GLY A 23 -9.36 -10.64 -4.99
N PHE A 24 -8.75 -9.57 -5.51
CA PHE A 24 -7.43 -9.12 -5.07
C PHE A 24 -7.44 -8.66 -3.62
N ALA A 25 -8.46 -7.90 -3.17
CA ALA A 25 -8.54 -7.46 -1.78
C ALA A 25 -8.64 -8.65 -0.81
N THR A 26 -9.44 -9.66 -1.16
CA THR A 26 -9.56 -10.92 -0.43
C THR A 26 -8.20 -11.62 -0.34
N THR A 27 -7.50 -11.78 -1.48
CA THR A 27 -6.17 -12.40 -1.49
C THR A 27 -5.15 -11.63 -0.66
N THR A 28 -5.11 -10.30 -0.76
CA THR A 28 -4.18 -9.47 0.03
C THR A 28 -4.38 -9.65 1.53
N VAL A 29 -5.64 -9.71 1.99
CA VAL A 29 -5.95 -9.94 3.41
C VAL A 29 -5.62 -11.38 3.81
N MET A 30 -5.92 -12.37 2.97
CA MET A 30 -5.54 -13.76 3.22
C MET A 30 -4.04 -13.90 3.40
N TRP A 31 -3.23 -13.37 2.48
CA TRP A 31 -1.78 -13.46 2.60
C TRP A 31 -1.26 -12.73 3.84
N ALA A 32 -1.94 -11.66 4.28
CA ALA A 32 -1.47 -10.88 5.43
C ALA A 32 -1.70 -11.69 6.72
N LEU A 33 -2.84 -12.39 6.78
CA LEU A 33 -3.13 -13.35 7.83
C LEU A 33 -2.17 -14.53 7.76
N GLY A 34 -1.96 -15.14 6.59
CA GLY A 34 -1.02 -16.23 6.40
C GLY A 34 0.39 -15.87 6.84
N TYR A 35 0.88 -14.69 6.46
CA TYR A 35 2.17 -14.17 6.93
C TYR A 35 2.25 -14.16 8.46
N ILE A 36 1.21 -13.68 9.15
CA ILE A 36 1.14 -13.68 10.63
C ILE A 36 1.10 -15.11 11.18
N ALA A 37 0.35 -16.02 10.56
CA ALA A 37 0.28 -17.43 10.98
C ALA A 37 1.66 -18.10 10.94
N PHE A 38 2.41 -17.88 9.85
CA PHE A 38 3.73 -18.49 9.66
C PHE A 38 4.84 -17.85 10.50
N MET A 39 4.60 -16.69 11.13
CA MET A 39 5.54 -16.15 12.12
C MET A 39 5.63 -17.01 13.40
N GLN A 40 4.58 -17.76 13.74
CA GLN A 40 4.56 -18.65 14.91
C GLN A 40 3.82 -19.98 14.61
N PRO A 41 4.40 -20.87 13.79
CA PRO A 41 3.78 -22.13 13.40
C PRO A 41 3.62 -23.08 14.60
N GLY A 42 2.48 -23.78 14.68
CA GLY A 42 2.22 -24.82 15.69
C GLY A 42 1.55 -24.35 16.99
N PHE A 43 1.22 -23.06 17.13
CA PHE A 43 0.37 -22.56 18.22
C PHE A 43 -1.12 -22.63 17.83
N ALA A 44 -2.04 -22.64 18.81
CA ALA A 44 -3.48 -22.49 18.58
C ALA A 44 -3.84 -21.28 17.70
N LEU A 45 -2.96 -20.27 17.68
CA LEU A 45 -3.02 -19.12 16.79
C LEU A 45 -3.00 -19.52 15.30
N GLY A 46 -2.22 -20.52 14.89
CA GLY A 46 -2.12 -20.95 13.49
C GLY A 46 -3.43 -21.54 12.95
N GLU A 47 -4.08 -22.42 13.71
CA GLU A 47 -5.39 -22.99 13.35
C GLU A 47 -6.48 -21.91 13.28
N LEU A 48 -6.48 -20.99 14.26
CA LEU A 48 -7.39 -19.85 14.28
C LEU A 48 -7.19 -18.94 13.06
N VAL A 49 -5.94 -18.72 12.64
CA VAL A 49 -5.64 -17.89 11.48
C VAL A 49 -6.02 -18.61 10.18
N PHE A 50 -5.82 -19.92 10.06
CA PHE A 50 -6.31 -20.68 8.91
C PHE A 50 -7.85 -20.60 8.79
N ALA A 51 -8.57 -20.76 9.90
CA ALA A 51 -10.01 -20.54 9.91
C ALA A 51 -10.39 -19.09 9.53
N ALA A 52 -9.59 -18.11 9.94
CA ALA A 52 -9.76 -16.71 9.55
C ALA A 52 -9.54 -16.49 8.04
N GLU A 53 -8.59 -17.18 7.40
CA GLU A 53 -8.39 -17.12 5.95
C GLU A 53 -9.61 -17.62 5.18
N LEU A 54 -10.22 -18.73 5.61
CA LEU A 54 -11.47 -19.22 5.04
C LEU A 54 -12.63 -18.24 5.25
N LEU A 55 -12.69 -17.59 6.41
CA LEU A 55 -13.67 -16.53 6.68
C LEU A 55 -13.47 -15.33 5.76
N VAL A 56 -12.22 -14.95 5.45
CA VAL A 56 -11.92 -13.82 4.54
C VAL A 56 -12.46 -14.07 3.14
N LEU A 57 -12.45 -15.31 2.64
CA LEU A 57 -13.10 -15.67 1.37
C LEU A 57 -14.61 -15.39 1.43
N ALA A 58 -15.28 -15.81 2.50
CA ALA A 58 -16.69 -15.53 2.71
C ALA A 58 -16.97 -14.02 2.87
N LEU A 59 -16.11 -13.28 3.57
CA LEU A 59 -16.24 -11.82 3.72
C LEU A 59 -16.05 -11.08 2.38
N GLY A 60 -15.13 -11.52 1.54
CA GLY A 60 -14.96 -11.01 0.18
C GLY A 60 -16.23 -11.21 -0.66
N GLY A 61 -16.78 -12.42 -0.59
CA GLY A 61 -18.08 -12.75 -1.17
C GLY A 61 -19.21 -11.87 -0.64
N PHE A 62 -19.28 -11.70 0.68
CA PHE A 62 -20.26 -10.85 1.36
C PHE A 62 -20.19 -9.41 0.86
N ALA A 63 -19.00 -8.81 0.78
CA ALA A 63 -18.81 -7.45 0.30
C ALA A 63 -19.25 -7.31 -1.17
N ALA A 64 -18.88 -8.27 -2.02
CA ALA A 64 -19.31 -8.32 -3.41
C ALA A 64 -20.84 -8.45 -3.55
N GLY A 65 -21.47 -9.35 -2.79
CA GLY A 65 -22.93 -9.52 -2.76
C GLY A 65 -23.66 -8.28 -2.24
N ARG A 66 -23.10 -7.62 -1.21
CA ARG A 66 -23.65 -6.39 -0.62
C ARG A 66 -23.68 -5.22 -1.60
N LEU A 67 -22.68 -5.17 -2.49
CA LEU A 67 -22.50 -4.07 -3.45
C LEU A 67 -23.12 -4.37 -4.82
N LEU A 68 -23.10 -5.63 -5.28
CA LEU A 68 -23.50 -6.04 -6.63
C LEU A 68 -24.78 -6.88 -6.68
N GLY A 69 -25.31 -7.29 -5.52
CA GLY A 69 -26.65 -7.90 -5.39
C GLY A 69 -26.78 -9.35 -5.83
N THR A 70 -25.71 -10.00 -6.32
CA THR A 70 -25.80 -11.36 -6.89
C THR A 70 -24.86 -12.34 -6.19
N ILE A 71 -25.28 -13.61 -6.09
CA ILE A 71 -24.42 -14.71 -5.62
C ILE A 71 -23.26 -14.93 -6.61
N ARG A 72 -23.54 -14.81 -7.92
CA ARG A 72 -22.52 -14.94 -8.98
C ARG A 72 -21.35 -13.98 -8.79
N ALA A 73 -21.60 -12.77 -8.27
CA ALA A 73 -20.53 -11.83 -7.94
C ALA A 73 -19.61 -12.39 -6.84
N GLY A 74 -20.18 -13.01 -5.79
CA GLY A 74 -19.38 -13.64 -4.74
C GLY A 74 -18.59 -14.86 -5.21
N VAL A 75 -19.21 -15.73 -6.01
CA VAL A 75 -18.51 -16.86 -6.62
C VAL A 75 -17.34 -16.36 -7.46
N ALA A 76 -17.57 -15.39 -8.35
CA ALA A 76 -16.53 -14.84 -9.20
C ALA A 76 -15.42 -14.14 -8.40
N THR A 77 -15.74 -13.45 -7.31
CA THR A 77 -14.74 -12.89 -6.38
C THR A 77 -13.85 -14.00 -5.81
N GLY A 78 -14.45 -15.11 -5.35
CA GLY A 78 -13.72 -16.27 -4.86
C GLY A 78 -12.83 -16.90 -5.93
N LEU A 79 -13.31 -17.04 -7.17
CA LEU A 79 -12.51 -17.58 -8.28
C LEU A 79 -11.34 -16.68 -8.68
N VAL A 80 -11.52 -15.35 -8.66
CA VAL A 80 -10.40 -14.42 -8.87
C VAL A 80 -9.37 -14.58 -7.75
N SER A 81 -9.82 -14.67 -6.48
CA SER A 81 -8.92 -14.87 -5.35
C SER A 81 -8.14 -16.18 -5.47
N ALA A 82 -8.81 -17.28 -5.85
CA ALA A 82 -8.18 -18.56 -6.15
C ALA A 82 -7.12 -18.46 -7.25
N ALA A 83 -7.41 -17.76 -8.35
CA ALA A 83 -6.46 -17.57 -9.44
C ALA A 83 -5.20 -16.81 -8.99
N VAL A 84 -5.33 -15.79 -8.13
CA VAL A 84 -4.17 -15.07 -7.59
C VAL A 84 -3.41 -15.94 -6.58
N ASN A 85 -4.10 -16.75 -5.78
CA ASN A 85 -3.49 -17.68 -4.82
C ASN A 85 -2.71 -18.84 -5.49
N LEU A 86 -2.82 -19.02 -6.81
CA LEU A 86 -1.92 -19.93 -7.53
C LEU A 86 -0.44 -19.57 -7.36
N LEU A 87 -0.13 -18.29 -7.08
CA LEU A 87 1.24 -17.84 -6.80
C LEU A 87 1.90 -18.56 -5.62
N VAL A 88 1.14 -19.15 -4.69
CA VAL A 88 1.70 -19.85 -3.51
C VAL A 88 1.44 -21.35 -3.52
N ILE A 89 0.69 -21.88 -4.50
CA ILE A 89 0.40 -23.32 -4.55
C ILE A 89 1.64 -24.12 -4.93
N GLY A 90 2.51 -23.57 -5.78
CA GLY A 90 3.71 -24.26 -6.24
C GLY A 90 4.66 -24.66 -5.10
N SER A 91 4.76 -23.84 -4.05
CA SER A 91 5.61 -24.09 -2.87
C SER A 91 5.15 -25.26 -2.00
N LEU A 92 3.91 -25.75 -2.18
CA LEU A 92 3.41 -26.95 -1.49
C LEU A 92 3.96 -28.26 -2.07
N PHE A 93 4.53 -28.23 -3.28
CA PHE A 93 4.92 -29.44 -4.01
C PHE A 93 6.40 -29.52 -4.39
N GLY A 94 7.23 -28.57 -3.94
CA GLY A 94 8.62 -28.39 -4.40
C GLY A 94 9.65 -29.49 -4.07
N GLY A 95 9.25 -30.72 -3.71
CA GLY A 95 10.20 -31.75 -3.24
C GLY A 95 9.76 -33.23 -3.30
N GLY A 96 9.03 -33.69 -4.31
CA GLY A 96 8.59 -35.10 -4.45
C GLY A 96 8.75 -35.70 -5.86
N ASP A 97 8.35 -36.97 -6.04
CA ASP A 97 8.42 -37.68 -7.34
C ASP A 97 7.38 -37.15 -8.35
N ASP A 98 7.84 -36.92 -9.59
CA ASP A 98 7.17 -36.16 -10.66
C ASP A 98 5.71 -36.58 -10.97
N GLY A 99 5.41 -37.88 -10.92
CA GLY A 99 4.09 -38.42 -11.26
C GLY A 99 3.02 -38.21 -10.17
N ALA A 100 3.41 -38.30 -8.90
CA ALA A 100 2.50 -38.12 -7.77
C ALA A 100 2.19 -36.63 -7.52
N ILE A 101 3.19 -35.77 -7.77
CA ILE A 101 3.08 -34.31 -7.65
C ILE A 101 1.97 -33.76 -8.56
N LEU A 102 1.90 -34.22 -9.80
CA LEU A 102 1.00 -33.63 -10.79
C LEU A 102 -0.47 -33.90 -10.45
N VAL A 103 -0.77 -35.11 -9.98
CA VAL A 103 -2.10 -35.49 -9.52
C VAL A 103 -2.47 -34.74 -8.23
N SER A 104 -1.57 -34.69 -7.24
CA SER A 104 -1.83 -33.93 -6.01
C SER A 104 -2.00 -32.44 -6.27
N GLY A 105 -1.20 -31.88 -7.18
CA GLY A 105 -1.28 -30.48 -7.60
C GLY A 105 -2.62 -30.14 -8.23
N LEU A 106 -3.11 -31.00 -9.13
CA LEU A 106 -4.45 -30.84 -9.73
C LEU A 106 -5.56 -30.87 -8.67
N PHE A 107 -5.49 -31.78 -7.69
CA PHE A 107 -6.47 -31.83 -6.60
C PHE A 107 -6.46 -30.57 -5.73
N TRP A 108 -5.27 -30.05 -5.40
CA TRP A 108 -5.14 -28.81 -4.64
C TRP A 108 -5.64 -27.58 -5.41
N VAL A 109 -5.31 -27.48 -6.69
CA VAL A 109 -5.83 -26.41 -7.56
C VAL A 109 -7.35 -26.50 -7.66
N ALA A 110 -7.91 -27.68 -7.95
CA ALA A 110 -9.35 -27.88 -8.01
C ALA A 110 -10.03 -27.55 -6.67
N GLY A 111 -9.47 -28.05 -5.56
CA GLY A 111 -9.93 -27.78 -4.20
C GLY A 111 -9.93 -26.29 -3.87
N LEU A 112 -8.85 -25.57 -4.20
CA LEU A 112 -8.76 -24.12 -4.01
C LEU A 112 -9.88 -23.39 -4.75
N PHE A 113 -10.09 -23.70 -6.03
CA PHE A 113 -11.11 -23.03 -6.85
C PHE A 113 -12.52 -23.34 -6.37
N VAL A 114 -12.82 -24.61 -6.05
CA VAL A 114 -14.12 -25.03 -5.53
C VAL A 114 -14.40 -24.38 -4.18
N ALA A 115 -13.48 -24.51 -3.22
CA ALA A 115 -13.65 -23.95 -1.87
C ALA A 115 -13.82 -22.43 -1.91
N SER A 116 -12.97 -21.72 -2.67
CA SER A 116 -13.05 -20.27 -2.81
C SER A 116 -14.36 -19.82 -3.47
N GLY A 117 -14.79 -20.53 -4.53
CA GLY A 117 -16.05 -20.25 -5.21
C GLY A 117 -17.27 -20.48 -4.31
N VAL A 118 -17.29 -21.58 -3.55
CA VAL A 118 -18.37 -21.92 -2.60
C VAL A 118 -18.42 -20.91 -1.46
N LEU A 119 -17.31 -20.66 -0.77
CA LEU A 119 -17.26 -19.72 0.35
C LEU A 119 -17.61 -18.29 -0.10
N GLY A 120 -17.08 -17.85 -1.24
CA GLY A 120 -17.45 -16.57 -1.84
C GLY A 120 -18.94 -16.49 -2.19
N GLY A 121 -19.52 -17.56 -2.72
CA GLY A 121 -20.96 -17.66 -3.01
C GLY A 121 -21.82 -17.59 -1.75
N LEU A 122 -21.47 -18.34 -0.70
CA LEU A 122 -22.15 -18.32 0.60
C LEU A 122 -22.10 -16.93 1.24
N GLY A 123 -20.92 -16.30 1.21
CA GLY A 123 -20.74 -14.91 1.62
C GLY A 123 -21.70 -13.96 0.90
N ALA A 124 -21.74 -14.02 -0.43
CA ALA A 124 -22.61 -13.16 -1.23
C ALA A 124 -24.10 -13.44 -1.01
N MET A 125 -24.49 -14.69 -0.73
CA MET A 125 -25.87 -15.05 -0.39
C MET A 125 -26.37 -14.30 0.86
N VAL A 126 -25.49 -14.11 1.86
CA VAL A 126 -25.77 -13.31 3.04
C VAL A 126 -25.69 -11.82 2.72
N GLY A 127 -24.60 -11.37 2.09
CA GLY A 127 -24.34 -9.95 1.82
C GLY A 127 -25.39 -9.27 0.95
N ARG A 128 -25.94 -9.98 -0.04
CA ARG A 128 -26.98 -9.46 -0.94
C ARG A 128 -28.27 -9.08 -0.23
N ARG A 129 -28.53 -9.58 0.99
CA ARG A 129 -29.73 -9.21 1.77
C ARG A 129 -29.79 -7.71 2.07
N GLY A 130 -28.63 -7.06 2.13
CA GLY A 130 -28.55 -5.60 2.29
C GLY A 130 -28.55 -4.81 0.98
N PHE A 131 -28.47 -5.47 -0.19
CA PHE A 131 -28.29 -4.80 -1.48
C PHE A 131 -29.43 -3.82 -1.77
N GLN A 132 -29.06 -2.61 -2.20
CA GLN A 132 -30.00 -1.53 -2.50
C GLN A 132 -29.83 -1.14 -3.98
N PRO A 133 -30.66 -1.66 -4.90
CA PRO A 133 -30.48 -1.44 -6.34
C PRO A 133 -30.64 0.02 -6.77
N GLU A 134 -31.36 0.82 -5.98
CA GLU A 134 -31.59 2.24 -6.26
C GLU A 134 -30.42 3.14 -5.81
N ARG A 135 -29.53 2.63 -4.96
CA ARG A 135 -28.41 3.41 -4.44
C ARG A 135 -27.31 3.49 -5.50
N ALA A 136 -27.02 4.71 -5.94
CA ALA A 136 -25.91 4.98 -6.84
C ALA A 136 -24.59 4.44 -6.25
N MET A 137 -23.87 3.64 -7.02
CA MET A 137 -22.56 3.15 -6.61
C MET A 137 -21.53 4.27 -6.68
N THR A 138 -21.00 4.64 -5.53
CA THR A 138 -20.04 5.74 -5.38
C THR A 138 -18.60 5.34 -5.74
N ILE A 139 -18.35 4.04 -5.89
CA ILE A 139 -17.02 3.46 -6.10
C ILE A 139 -16.78 3.23 -7.59
N ALA A 140 -15.66 3.72 -8.12
CA ALA A 140 -15.21 3.43 -9.49
C ALA A 140 -14.28 2.21 -9.48
N PRO A 141 -14.39 1.28 -10.46
CA PRO A 141 -13.54 0.09 -10.49
C PRO A 141 -12.04 0.38 -10.46
N ALA A 142 -11.56 1.33 -11.28
CA ALA A 142 -10.14 1.71 -11.29
C ALA A 142 -9.69 2.27 -9.93
N SER A 143 -10.47 3.15 -9.31
CA SER A 143 -10.12 3.74 -8.02
C SER A 143 -10.15 2.74 -6.87
N PHE A 144 -11.12 1.82 -6.89
CA PHE A 144 -11.17 0.73 -5.94
C PHE A 144 -9.95 -0.18 -6.08
N PHE A 145 -9.62 -0.57 -7.31
CA PHE A 145 -8.44 -1.41 -7.55
C PHE A 145 -7.14 -0.70 -7.18
N SER A 146 -7.01 0.60 -7.45
CA SER A 146 -5.86 1.41 -6.99
C SER A 146 -5.74 1.43 -5.46
N LEU A 147 -6.86 1.48 -4.73
CA LEU A 147 -6.86 1.41 -3.27
C LEU A 147 -6.42 0.02 -2.77
N VAL A 148 -6.93 -1.05 -3.40
CA VAL A 148 -6.51 -2.42 -3.11
C VAL A 148 -5.02 -2.61 -3.40
N ALA A 149 -4.53 -2.08 -4.50
CA ALA A 149 -3.12 -2.09 -4.85
C ALA A 149 -2.27 -1.32 -3.83
N ALA A 150 -2.69 -0.12 -3.42
CA ALA A 150 -2.04 0.63 -2.36
C ALA A 150 -2.00 -0.17 -1.05
N ALA A 151 -3.10 -0.81 -0.65
CA ALA A 151 -3.15 -1.65 0.54
C ALA A 151 -2.21 -2.86 0.45
N THR A 152 -2.12 -3.48 -0.72
CA THR A 152 -1.20 -4.62 -0.98
C THR A 152 0.26 -4.19 -0.87
N VAL A 153 0.61 -3.04 -1.45
CA VAL A 153 1.94 -2.44 -1.32
C VAL A 153 2.22 -2.03 0.13
N PHE A 154 1.22 -1.54 0.87
CA PHE A 154 1.39 -1.23 2.29
C PHE A 154 1.76 -2.46 3.12
N VAL A 155 1.09 -3.60 2.88
CA VAL A 155 1.46 -4.86 3.53
C VAL A 155 2.88 -5.29 3.13
N LEU A 156 3.26 -5.14 1.85
CA LEU A 156 4.63 -5.38 1.40
C LEU A 156 5.64 -4.49 2.15
N ILE A 157 5.34 -3.21 2.34
CA ILE A 157 6.18 -2.28 3.11
C ILE A 157 6.34 -2.73 4.56
N VAL A 158 5.25 -3.15 5.22
CA VAL A 158 5.31 -3.70 6.59
C VAL A 158 6.19 -4.95 6.63
N SER A 159 6.00 -5.89 5.70
CA SER A 159 6.84 -7.09 5.62
C SER A 159 8.31 -6.75 5.41
N GLY A 160 8.65 -5.77 4.56
CA GLY A 160 10.03 -5.32 4.35
C GLY A 160 10.65 -4.63 5.58
N GLY A 161 9.83 -3.90 6.35
CA GLY A 161 10.20 -3.37 7.66
C GLY A 161 10.54 -4.49 8.65
N LEU A 162 9.81 -5.59 8.62
CA LEU A 162 10.08 -6.79 9.43
C LEU A 162 11.34 -7.53 8.94
N VAL A 163 11.53 -7.72 7.63
CA VAL A 163 12.76 -8.31 7.06
C VAL A 163 14.00 -7.54 7.51
N THR A 164 13.97 -6.22 7.38
CA THR A 164 15.10 -5.38 7.79
C THR A 164 15.24 -5.35 9.31
N GLY A 165 14.14 -5.36 10.06
CA GLY A 165 14.14 -5.32 11.52
C GLY A 165 14.56 -6.63 12.18
N MET A 166 14.37 -7.76 11.51
CA MET A 166 14.87 -9.08 11.93
C MET A 166 16.26 -9.37 11.36
N GLU A 167 16.88 -8.40 10.69
CA GLU A 167 18.16 -8.55 9.97
C GLU A 167 18.16 -9.73 8.98
N ALA A 168 16.99 -10.13 8.49
CA ALA A 168 16.81 -11.31 7.64
C ALA A 168 16.98 -11.01 6.14
N GLY A 169 17.48 -9.83 5.77
CA GLY A 169 17.45 -9.36 4.38
C GLY A 169 18.46 -10.03 3.45
N LEU A 170 19.33 -10.90 3.97
CA LEU A 170 20.36 -11.66 3.25
C LEU A 170 20.31 -13.15 3.61
N ALA A 171 19.21 -13.60 4.22
CA ALA A 171 18.97 -14.99 4.57
C ALA A 171 18.82 -15.91 3.34
N VAL A 172 18.52 -15.34 2.16
CA VAL A 172 18.42 -16.02 0.87
C VAL A 172 19.44 -15.41 -0.11
N PRO A 173 20.63 -16.01 -0.27
CA PRO A 173 21.79 -15.40 -0.94
C PRO A 173 21.78 -15.58 -2.46
N ASP A 174 20.61 -15.47 -3.10
CA ASP A 174 20.45 -15.47 -4.56
C ASP A 174 19.21 -14.69 -4.98
N TRP A 175 19.15 -14.25 -6.23
CA TRP A 175 17.98 -13.65 -6.87
C TRP A 175 18.14 -13.82 -8.39
N PRO A 176 17.09 -14.04 -9.20
CA PRO A 176 15.65 -14.07 -8.90
C PRO A 176 15.14 -15.40 -8.31
N ASN A 177 16.04 -16.34 -8.05
CA ASN A 177 15.71 -17.63 -7.43
C ASN A 177 15.65 -17.54 -5.89
N SER A 178 15.37 -18.65 -5.24
CA SER A 178 15.58 -18.84 -3.79
C SER A 178 16.24 -20.19 -3.59
N PHE A 179 17.53 -20.17 -3.24
CA PHE A 179 18.40 -21.35 -3.20
C PHE A 179 18.36 -22.18 -4.49
N GLY A 180 18.31 -21.50 -5.64
CA GLY A 180 18.29 -22.13 -6.97
C GLY A 180 16.93 -22.68 -7.40
N HIS A 181 15.95 -22.72 -6.50
CA HIS A 181 14.57 -22.97 -6.87
C HIS A 181 13.98 -21.73 -7.54
N ASN A 182 13.09 -21.95 -8.50
CA ASN A 182 12.19 -20.87 -8.92
C ASN A 182 11.45 -20.33 -7.69
N MET A 183 11.38 -19.02 -7.54
CA MET A 183 10.82 -18.36 -6.36
C MET A 183 9.36 -18.74 -6.05
N LEU A 184 8.56 -19.19 -7.03
CA LEU A 184 7.19 -19.69 -6.80
C LEU A 184 7.14 -21.16 -6.34
N LEU A 185 8.24 -21.89 -6.46
CA LEU A 185 8.35 -23.34 -6.20
C LEU A 185 9.23 -23.67 -5.00
N TYR A 186 9.82 -22.66 -4.35
CA TYR A 186 10.63 -22.87 -3.16
C TYR A 186 9.79 -23.55 -2.06
N PRO A 187 10.25 -24.66 -1.46
CA PRO A 187 9.40 -25.47 -0.57
C PRO A 187 8.98 -24.71 0.70
N LEU A 188 7.67 -24.69 0.98
CA LEU A 188 7.12 -24.03 2.16
C LEU A 188 7.70 -24.61 3.47
N SER A 189 8.06 -25.89 3.48
CA SER A 189 8.68 -26.58 4.63
C SER A 189 10.08 -26.06 4.98
N GLU A 190 10.74 -25.37 4.07
CA GLU A 190 12.09 -24.81 4.25
C GLU A 190 12.07 -23.33 4.65
N MET A 191 10.92 -22.66 4.53
CA MET A 191 10.72 -21.27 4.97
C MET A 191 10.71 -21.16 6.50
N LYS A 192 11.89 -21.22 7.13
CA LYS A 192 12.08 -21.14 8.59
C LYS A 192 13.01 -19.99 8.97
N GLY A 193 12.81 -19.39 10.15
CA GLY A 193 13.66 -18.32 10.67
C GLY A 193 13.77 -17.14 9.70
N GLY A 194 14.97 -16.61 9.47
CA GLY A 194 15.23 -15.50 8.54
C GLY A 194 14.73 -15.77 7.11
N ILE A 195 14.85 -17.02 6.63
CA ILE A 195 14.43 -17.42 5.27
C ILE A 195 12.93 -17.17 5.08
N PHE A 196 12.10 -17.43 6.11
CA PHE A 196 10.67 -17.15 6.05
C PHE A 196 10.41 -15.67 5.74
N TYR A 197 11.02 -14.77 6.52
CA TYR A 197 10.80 -13.32 6.38
C TYR A 197 11.19 -12.83 4.99
N GLU A 198 12.37 -13.23 4.52
CA GLU A 198 12.87 -12.79 3.23
C GLU A 198 12.07 -13.38 2.07
N HIS A 199 11.89 -14.70 2.05
CA HIS A 199 11.19 -15.35 0.95
C HIS A 199 9.70 -14.94 0.89
N ALA A 200 9.02 -14.83 2.04
CA ALA A 200 7.65 -14.34 2.07
C ALA A 200 7.53 -12.90 1.57
N HIS A 201 8.51 -12.03 1.89
CA HIS A 201 8.56 -10.67 1.34
C HIS A 201 8.74 -10.67 -0.19
N ARG A 202 9.63 -11.51 -0.72
CA ARG A 202 9.84 -11.68 -2.17
C ARG A 202 8.57 -12.17 -2.89
N LEU A 203 7.87 -13.14 -2.30
CA LEU A 203 6.60 -13.66 -2.81
C LEU A 203 5.50 -12.60 -2.80
N TYR A 204 5.42 -11.79 -1.74
CA TYR A 204 4.58 -10.60 -1.71
C TYR A 204 4.94 -9.58 -2.79
N GLY A 205 6.23 -9.44 -3.12
CA GLY A 205 6.70 -8.66 -4.25
C GLY A 205 6.11 -9.14 -5.58
N MET A 206 6.00 -10.46 -5.78
CA MET A 206 5.32 -11.02 -6.96
C MET A 206 3.83 -10.70 -6.98
N LEU A 207 3.14 -10.81 -5.84
CA LEU A 207 1.74 -10.39 -5.71
C LEU A 207 1.56 -8.92 -6.09
N VAL A 208 2.46 -8.04 -5.63
CA VAL A 208 2.47 -6.62 -6.03
C VAL A 208 2.72 -6.46 -7.53
N GLY A 209 3.61 -7.25 -8.14
CA GLY A 209 3.84 -7.26 -9.59
C GLY A 209 2.58 -7.59 -10.40
N VAL A 210 1.90 -8.70 -10.06
CA VAL A 210 0.63 -9.09 -10.70
C VAL A 210 -0.47 -8.04 -10.45
N THR A 211 -0.48 -7.45 -9.26
CA THR A 211 -1.40 -6.36 -8.90
C THR A 211 -1.12 -5.11 -9.75
N ALA A 212 0.13 -4.73 -9.98
CA ALA A 212 0.49 -3.58 -10.81
C ALA A 212 0.09 -3.76 -12.28
N ILE A 213 0.32 -4.97 -12.83
CA ILE A 213 -0.14 -5.33 -14.19
C ILE A 213 -1.66 -5.22 -14.29
N THR A 214 -2.37 -5.82 -13.33
CA THR A 214 -3.84 -5.78 -13.29
C THR A 214 -4.35 -4.35 -13.12
N LEU A 215 -3.70 -3.53 -12.29
CA LEU A 215 -4.03 -2.12 -12.12
C LEU A 215 -3.90 -1.35 -13.44
N LEU A 216 -2.83 -1.58 -14.20
CA LEU A 216 -2.64 -0.95 -15.50
C LEU A 216 -3.82 -1.29 -16.44
N VAL A 217 -4.20 -2.57 -16.53
CA VAL A 217 -5.37 -3.00 -17.32
C VAL A 217 -6.65 -2.33 -16.82
N MET A 218 -6.86 -2.28 -15.51
CA MET A 218 -8.05 -1.69 -14.88
C MET A 218 -8.15 -0.17 -15.15
N VAL A 219 -7.04 0.56 -15.02
CA VAL A 219 -7.00 2.00 -15.33
C VAL A 219 -7.28 2.23 -16.81
N PHE A 220 -6.65 1.50 -17.72
CA PHE A 220 -6.91 1.64 -19.15
C PHE A 220 -8.36 1.31 -19.52
N ARG A 221 -8.96 0.32 -18.85
CA ARG A 221 -10.32 -0.14 -19.13
C ARG A 221 -11.42 0.77 -18.59
N TYR A 222 -11.19 1.43 -17.44
CA TYR A 222 -12.24 2.17 -16.70
C TYR A 222 -11.95 3.67 -16.51
N ASP A 223 -10.75 4.14 -16.84
CA ASP A 223 -10.40 5.57 -16.85
C ASP A 223 -9.90 6.01 -18.24
N ARG A 224 -10.54 7.04 -18.80
CA ARG A 224 -10.23 7.55 -20.15
C ARG A 224 -9.24 8.71 -20.15
N ARG A 225 -8.90 9.26 -18.98
CA ARG A 225 -8.05 10.45 -18.86
C ARG A 225 -6.59 10.08 -19.17
N PRO A 226 -5.95 10.72 -20.18
CA PRO A 226 -4.57 10.40 -20.55
C PRO A 226 -3.58 10.56 -19.40
N SER A 227 -3.76 11.58 -18.56
CA SER A 227 -2.91 11.82 -17.38
C SER A 227 -2.95 10.69 -16.36
N VAL A 228 -4.13 10.10 -16.11
CA VAL A 228 -4.28 8.98 -15.16
C VAL A 228 -3.68 7.69 -15.74
N ARG A 229 -3.86 7.46 -17.05
CA ARG A 229 -3.23 6.32 -17.74
C ARG A 229 -1.71 6.43 -17.75
N MET A 230 -1.17 7.60 -18.08
CA MET A 230 0.26 7.85 -18.01
C MET A 230 0.79 7.66 -16.59
N PHE A 231 0.06 8.16 -15.58
CA PHE A 231 0.47 7.96 -14.18
C PHE A 231 0.45 6.48 -13.78
N SER A 232 -0.50 5.68 -14.26
CA SER A 232 -0.50 4.23 -14.02
C SER A 232 0.67 3.50 -14.71
N ILE A 233 1.13 3.98 -15.88
CA ILE A 233 2.35 3.46 -16.53
C ILE A 233 3.57 3.77 -15.66
N VAL A 234 3.68 5.02 -15.17
CA VAL A 234 4.77 5.41 -14.27
C VAL A 234 4.77 4.52 -13.02
N VAL A 235 3.63 4.32 -12.37
CA VAL A 235 3.50 3.43 -11.20
C VAL A 235 3.94 1.99 -11.53
N PHE A 236 3.57 1.46 -12.70
CA PHE A 236 4.02 0.14 -13.14
C PHE A 236 5.56 0.07 -13.32
N ILE A 237 6.16 1.09 -13.96
CA ILE A 237 7.62 1.18 -14.11
C ILE A 237 8.31 1.27 -12.74
N MET A 238 7.74 2.01 -11.78
CA MET A 238 8.27 2.07 -10.41
C MET A 238 8.30 0.69 -9.76
N VAL A 239 7.30 -0.16 -9.98
CA VAL A 239 7.27 -1.54 -9.46
C VAL A 239 8.36 -2.41 -10.11
N CYS A 240 8.60 -2.28 -11.41
CA CYS A 240 9.70 -2.99 -12.07
C CYS A 240 11.07 -2.58 -11.50
N ILE A 241 11.29 -1.27 -11.31
CA ILE A 241 12.52 -0.74 -10.72
C ILE A 241 12.66 -1.23 -9.26
N GLN A 242 11.55 -1.29 -8.50
CA GLN A 242 11.54 -1.82 -7.14
C GLN A 242 11.97 -3.29 -7.07
N GLY A 243 11.41 -4.15 -7.93
CA GLY A 243 11.79 -5.56 -8.01
C GLY A 243 13.27 -5.73 -8.36
N LEU A 244 13.77 -4.95 -9.32
CA LEU A 244 15.19 -4.95 -9.70
C LEU A 244 16.10 -4.51 -8.54
N MET A 245 15.83 -3.37 -7.89
CA MET A 245 16.63 -2.91 -6.75
C MET A 245 16.55 -3.87 -5.56
N GLY A 246 15.40 -4.53 -5.38
CA GLY A 246 15.21 -5.57 -4.36
C GLY A 246 16.13 -6.78 -4.58
N GLY A 247 16.31 -7.21 -5.83
CA GLY A 247 17.30 -8.24 -6.17
C GLY A 247 18.74 -7.77 -6.04
N LEU A 248 19.06 -6.61 -6.62
CA LEU A 248 20.41 -6.06 -6.64
C LEU A 248 20.95 -5.68 -5.25
N ARG A 249 20.09 -5.42 -4.26
CA ARG A 249 20.55 -5.23 -2.87
C ARG A 249 21.06 -6.53 -2.23
N VAL A 250 20.66 -7.69 -2.74
CA VAL A 250 21.10 -9.01 -2.25
C VAL A 250 22.35 -9.44 -3.01
N THR A 251 22.33 -9.33 -4.33
CA THR A 251 23.40 -9.86 -5.19
C THR A 251 24.51 -8.87 -5.54
N GLY A 252 24.26 -7.55 -5.41
CA GLY A 252 25.17 -6.49 -5.83
C GLY A 252 25.06 -6.16 -7.32
N GLU A 253 25.07 -7.20 -8.14
CA GLU A 253 24.94 -7.13 -9.59
C GLU A 253 23.88 -8.10 -10.13
N PHE A 254 23.59 -8.01 -11.43
CA PHE A 254 22.65 -8.92 -12.06
C PHE A 254 23.32 -10.28 -12.29
N THR A 255 23.00 -11.26 -11.45
CA THR A 255 23.52 -12.62 -11.53
C THR A 255 22.40 -13.61 -11.20
N THR A 256 22.59 -14.87 -11.59
CA THR A 256 21.77 -16.01 -11.12
C THR A 256 22.59 -16.97 -10.26
N SER A 257 23.83 -16.61 -9.93
CA SER A 257 24.74 -17.39 -9.09
C SER A 257 24.33 -17.30 -7.61
N GLN A 258 24.59 -18.38 -6.87
CA GLN A 258 24.42 -18.43 -5.41
C GLN A 258 25.71 -18.11 -4.65
N THR A 259 26.86 -18.18 -5.33
CA THR A 259 28.18 -18.12 -4.69
C THR A 259 28.90 -16.79 -4.94
N GLU A 260 28.43 -16.00 -5.90
CA GLU A 260 29.02 -14.72 -6.31
C GLU A 260 28.03 -13.58 -5.97
N VAL A 261 27.83 -13.31 -4.69
CA VAL A 261 26.99 -12.22 -4.21
C VAL A 261 27.78 -11.17 -3.45
N ASP A 262 27.56 -9.90 -3.78
CA ASP A 262 28.16 -8.74 -3.10
C ASP A 262 27.05 -7.76 -2.63
N PRO A 263 26.42 -8.01 -1.47
CA PRO A 263 25.28 -7.22 -1.00
C PRO A 263 25.52 -5.71 -1.00
N SER A 264 24.59 -4.95 -1.56
CA SER A 264 24.72 -3.50 -1.72
C SER A 264 23.84 -2.72 -0.75
N THR A 265 24.47 -2.11 0.25
CA THR A 265 23.79 -1.20 1.20
C THR A 265 23.20 0.03 0.50
N THR A 266 23.84 0.51 -0.58
CA THR A 266 23.29 1.63 -1.37
C THR A 266 21.99 1.23 -2.06
N PHE A 267 21.91 0.03 -2.67
CA PHE A 267 20.64 -0.46 -3.20
C PHE A 267 19.63 -0.73 -2.10
N ALA A 268 20.04 -1.17 -0.90
CA ALA A 268 19.14 -1.33 0.23
C ALA A 268 18.48 0.01 0.66
N VAL A 269 19.27 1.08 0.78
CA VAL A 269 18.77 2.44 1.05
C VAL A 269 17.84 2.91 -0.07
N ALA A 270 18.27 2.78 -1.33
CA ALA A 270 17.48 3.22 -2.49
C ALA A 270 16.16 2.45 -2.59
N HIS A 271 16.18 1.13 -2.42
CA HIS A 271 15.01 0.26 -2.39
C HIS A 271 14.03 0.68 -1.28
N GLY A 272 14.52 0.86 -0.05
CA GLY A 272 13.71 1.27 1.10
C GLY A 272 13.04 2.63 0.93
N VAL A 273 13.77 3.64 0.42
CA VAL A 273 13.21 4.98 0.15
C VAL A 273 12.22 4.93 -1.01
N PHE A 274 12.60 4.33 -2.13
CA PHE A 274 11.78 4.28 -3.34
C PHE A 274 10.51 3.43 -3.15
N GLY A 275 10.52 2.48 -2.21
CA GLY A 275 9.35 1.65 -1.90
C GLY A 275 8.22 2.49 -1.31
N GLN A 276 8.55 3.39 -0.39
CA GLN A 276 7.57 4.31 0.20
C GLN A 276 7.10 5.39 -0.80
N LEU A 277 7.97 5.83 -1.72
CA LEU A 277 7.55 6.71 -2.83
C LEU A 277 6.58 5.98 -3.78
N THR A 278 6.85 4.72 -4.08
CA THR A 278 5.98 3.87 -4.89
C THR A 278 4.61 3.71 -4.21
N PHE A 279 4.59 3.42 -2.91
CA PHE A 279 3.35 3.37 -2.12
C PHE A 279 2.56 4.69 -2.19
N ALA A 280 3.23 5.83 -1.97
CA ALA A 280 2.59 7.14 -2.07
C ALA A 280 2.02 7.41 -3.48
N ALA A 281 2.67 6.92 -4.53
CA ALA A 281 2.17 7.00 -5.90
C ALA A 281 0.89 6.16 -6.11
N PHE A 282 0.84 4.93 -5.61
CA PHE A 282 -0.39 4.11 -5.62
C PHE A 282 -1.54 4.79 -4.87
N ALA A 283 -1.28 5.30 -3.66
CA ALA A 283 -2.29 6.02 -2.88
C ALA A 283 -2.80 7.28 -3.60
N THR A 284 -1.88 8.03 -4.22
CA THR A 284 -2.22 9.21 -5.03
C THR A 284 -3.06 8.81 -6.25
N LEU A 285 -2.71 7.71 -6.92
CA LEU A 285 -3.47 7.19 -8.06
C LEU A 285 -4.89 6.81 -7.64
N ALA A 286 -5.08 6.22 -6.45
CA ALA A 286 -6.40 5.93 -5.89
C ALA A 286 -7.24 7.20 -5.67
N VAL A 287 -6.63 8.28 -5.16
CA VAL A 287 -7.28 9.59 -4.97
C VAL A 287 -7.72 10.19 -6.31
N VAL A 288 -6.81 10.32 -7.28
CA VAL A 288 -7.09 11.02 -8.56
C VAL A 288 -8.01 10.23 -9.50
N SER A 289 -8.08 8.90 -9.34
CA SER A 289 -9.00 8.02 -10.07
C SER A 289 -10.41 7.96 -9.47
N SER A 290 -10.62 8.51 -8.27
CA SER A 290 -11.91 8.43 -7.56
C SER A 290 -13.05 9.17 -8.27
N ARG A 291 -14.30 8.70 -8.08
CA ARG A 291 -15.50 9.40 -8.61
C ARG A 291 -15.62 10.81 -8.05
N ARG A 292 -15.24 11.01 -6.78
CA ARG A 292 -15.23 12.34 -6.12
C ARG A 292 -14.31 13.31 -6.84
N TRP A 293 -13.11 12.88 -7.22
CA TRP A 293 -12.15 13.71 -7.96
C TRP A 293 -12.67 14.13 -9.34
N ARG A 294 -13.41 13.21 -9.98
CA ARG A 294 -14.01 13.38 -11.31
C ARG A 294 -15.29 14.20 -11.32
N ASN A 295 -15.91 14.47 -10.16
CA ASN A 295 -17.21 15.10 -10.12
C ASN A 295 -17.12 16.57 -10.57
N PRO A 296 -17.70 16.96 -11.72
CA PRO A 296 -17.63 18.33 -12.22
C PRO A 296 -18.41 19.31 -11.33
N ALA A 297 -19.40 18.84 -10.57
CA ALA A 297 -20.13 19.67 -9.61
C ALA A 297 -19.30 20.07 -8.38
N VAL A 298 -18.08 19.53 -8.23
CA VAL A 298 -17.13 19.94 -7.19
C VAL A 298 -16.15 20.92 -7.82
N GLU A 299 -16.56 22.18 -7.83
CA GLU A 299 -15.75 23.30 -8.28
C GLU A 299 -14.61 23.59 -7.28
N ALA A 300 -13.54 24.15 -7.81
CA ALA A 300 -12.43 24.60 -6.98
C ALA A 300 -12.81 25.92 -6.28
N ILE A 301 -12.50 26.01 -4.99
CA ILE A 301 -12.84 27.15 -4.15
C ILE A 301 -11.77 28.23 -4.24
N ALA A 302 -12.23 29.48 -4.27
CA ALA A 302 -11.39 30.66 -4.15
C ALA A 302 -10.80 30.77 -2.74
N VAL A 303 -9.47 30.80 -2.62
CA VAL A 303 -8.79 30.96 -1.32
C VAL A 303 -7.74 32.10 -1.37
N PRO A 304 -7.77 33.06 -0.42
CA PRO A 304 -6.86 34.21 -0.44
C PRO A 304 -5.36 33.88 -0.39
N ASN A 305 -5.00 32.69 0.13
CA ASN A 305 -3.62 32.26 0.32
C ASN A 305 -3.28 30.94 -0.40
N GLY A 306 -3.99 30.57 -1.47
CA GLY A 306 -3.81 29.27 -2.14
C GLY A 306 -2.37 28.99 -2.63
N ASN A 307 -1.59 30.01 -3.00
CA ASN A 307 -0.18 29.83 -3.34
C ASN A 307 0.66 29.35 -2.16
N GLN A 308 0.38 29.85 -0.96
CA GLN A 308 1.07 29.40 0.25
C GLN A 308 0.67 27.96 0.59
N ASP A 309 -0.59 27.58 0.42
CA ASP A 309 -1.05 26.21 0.68
C ASP A 309 -0.40 25.19 -0.28
N ARG A 310 -0.25 25.58 -1.55
CA ARG A 310 0.56 24.82 -2.53
C ARG A 310 2.04 24.76 -2.12
N GLY A 311 2.61 25.87 -1.64
CA GLY A 311 3.98 25.94 -1.13
C GLY A 311 4.21 24.99 0.05
N PHE A 312 3.43 25.12 1.12
CA PHE A 312 3.52 24.30 2.33
C PHE A 312 3.31 22.81 2.05
N SER A 313 2.29 22.44 1.24
CA SER A 313 2.06 21.03 0.90
C SER A 313 3.20 20.43 0.05
N THR A 314 3.84 21.22 -0.81
CA THR A 314 5.02 20.77 -1.56
C THR A 314 6.23 20.63 -0.67
N LEU A 315 6.48 21.65 0.17
CA LEU A 315 7.57 21.66 1.12
C LEU A 315 7.46 20.48 2.09
N LEU A 316 6.26 20.14 2.55
CA LEU A 316 6.01 18.98 3.39
C LEU A 316 6.42 17.67 2.70
N VAL A 317 6.01 17.45 1.45
CA VAL A 317 6.39 16.24 0.70
C VAL A 317 7.92 16.16 0.56
N VAL A 318 8.57 17.26 0.16
CA VAL A 318 10.04 17.30 0.03
C VAL A 318 10.73 17.02 1.37
N ALA A 319 10.27 17.66 2.45
CA ALA A 319 10.82 17.45 3.79
C ALA A 319 10.63 15.99 4.26
N LEU A 320 9.48 15.37 3.99
CA LEU A 320 9.26 13.97 4.32
C LEU A 320 10.18 13.02 3.53
N VAL A 321 10.47 13.31 2.26
CA VAL A 321 11.42 12.53 1.46
C VAL A 321 12.85 12.64 2.02
N LEU A 322 13.27 13.85 2.40
CA LEU A 322 14.58 14.05 3.04
C LEU A 322 14.65 13.34 4.41
N GLN A 323 13.60 13.44 5.22
CA GLN A 323 13.51 12.73 6.51
C GLN A 323 13.58 11.21 6.34
N LEU A 324 12.87 10.69 5.34
CA LEU A 324 12.88 9.29 4.98
C LEU A 324 14.28 8.84 4.54
N LEU A 325 14.98 9.61 3.70
CA LEU A 325 16.35 9.32 3.29
C LEU A 325 17.29 9.25 4.50
N LEU A 326 17.25 10.24 5.39
CA LEU A 326 18.06 10.26 6.61
C LEU A 326 17.79 9.04 7.49
N GLY A 327 16.51 8.67 7.65
CA GLY A 327 16.10 7.49 8.43
C GLY A 327 16.54 6.17 7.79
N ALA A 328 16.44 6.07 6.46
CA ALA A 328 16.90 4.90 5.70
C ALA A 328 18.42 4.75 5.79
N CYS A 329 19.19 5.84 5.64
CA CYS A 329 20.63 5.83 5.84
C CYS A 329 20.99 5.39 7.26
N TYR A 330 20.34 5.94 8.29
CA TYR A 330 20.59 5.53 9.68
C TYR A 330 20.35 4.03 9.88
N ARG A 331 19.22 3.52 9.38
CA ARG A 331 18.85 2.11 9.53
C ARG A 331 19.79 1.17 8.77
N HIS A 332 19.98 1.38 7.47
CA HIS A 332 20.73 0.45 6.63
C HIS A 332 22.25 0.53 6.85
N PHE A 333 22.81 1.68 7.24
CA PHE A 333 24.21 1.77 7.66
C PHE A 333 24.44 1.27 9.09
N ALA A 334 23.40 0.92 9.84
CA ALA A 334 23.50 0.25 11.13
C ALA A 334 23.27 -1.26 11.05
N THR A 335 22.86 -1.78 9.89
CA THR A 335 22.61 -3.22 9.69
C THR A 335 23.90 -3.91 9.27
N ALA A 336 24.19 -5.09 9.83
CA ALA A 336 25.33 -5.89 9.41
C ALA A 336 25.21 -6.33 7.94
N ALA A 337 26.34 -6.42 7.24
CA ALA A 337 26.39 -6.83 5.84
C ALA A 337 26.19 -8.34 5.63
N VAL A 338 26.28 -9.15 6.69
CA VAL A 338 26.05 -10.59 6.68
C VAL A 338 25.34 -10.94 7.99
N ASP A 339 24.37 -11.86 7.93
CA ASP A 339 23.61 -12.33 9.09
C ASP A 339 24.56 -12.81 10.21
N GLY A 340 24.39 -12.29 11.43
CA GLY A 340 25.25 -12.59 12.58
C GLY A 340 26.59 -11.85 12.61
N GLY A 341 26.87 -11.00 11.62
CA GLY A 341 28.03 -10.11 11.60
C GLY A 341 27.94 -8.96 12.61
N ILE A 342 29.07 -8.30 12.88
CA ILE A 342 29.10 -7.11 13.75
C ILE A 342 28.47 -5.94 13.00
N ALA A 343 27.38 -5.41 13.55
CA ALA A 343 26.70 -4.23 13.03
C ALA A 343 27.65 -3.01 13.01
N PRO A 344 27.82 -2.33 11.86
CA PRO A 344 28.64 -1.13 11.78
C PRO A 344 28.00 0.03 12.55
N THR A 345 28.84 0.97 13.03
CA THR A 345 28.33 2.22 13.61
C THR A 345 27.82 3.13 12.48
N PRO A 346 26.53 3.49 12.46
CA PRO A 346 26.01 4.37 11.42
C PRO A 346 26.63 5.77 11.52
N PRO A 347 26.75 6.49 10.40
CA PRO A 347 27.37 7.81 10.41
C PRO A 347 26.52 8.80 11.21
N ALA A 348 27.19 9.62 12.05
CA ALA A 348 26.55 10.54 12.98
C ALA A 348 25.58 11.53 12.29
N TRP A 349 25.89 11.96 11.05
CA TRP A 349 25.02 12.87 10.29
C TRP A 349 23.66 12.25 9.97
N ALA A 350 23.57 10.93 9.78
CA ALA A 350 22.30 10.27 9.47
C ALA A 350 21.40 10.26 10.69
N MET A 351 21.94 9.88 11.85
CA MET A 351 21.21 9.86 13.12
C MET A 351 20.84 11.27 13.60
N HIS A 352 21.83 12.16 13.78
CA HIS A 352 21.57 13.51 14.27
C HIS A 352 20.75 14.33 13.27
N GLY A 353 20.97 14.12 11.97
CA GLY A 353 20.16 14.72 10.91
C GLY A 353 18.71 14.25 10.99
N HIS A 354 18.46 12.94 11.11
CA HIS A 354 17.11 12.41 11.25
C HIS A 354 16.41 12.92 12.51
N LEU A 355 17.08 12.92 13.67
CA LEU A 355 16.52 13.43 14.93
C LEU A 355 16.25 14.94 14.85
N GLY A 356 17.23 15.74 14.42
CA GLY A 356 17.09 17.20 14.39
C GLY A 356 16.10 17.68 13.33
N PHE A 357 16.16 17.12 12.11
CA PHE A 357 15.26 17.51 11.02
C PHE A 357 13.81 17.07 11.27
N SER A 358 13.57 16.07 12.12
CA SER A 358 12.22 15.65 12.51
C SER A 358 11.39 16.80 13.10
N VAL A 359 12.01 17.71 13.86
CA VAL A 359 11.34 18.88 14.45
C VAL A 359 10.82 19.83 13.36
N VAL A 360 11.60 20.02 12.30
CA VAL A 360 11.22 20.83 11.14
C VAL A 360 10.05 20.19 10.41
N VAL A 361 10.13 18.87 10.18
CA VAL A 361 9.07 18.09 9.53
C VAL A 361 7.76 18.14 10.31
N VAL A 362 7.80 17.92 11.64
CA VAL A 362 6.63 17.99 12.52
C VAL A 362 5.97 19.37 12.43
N THR A 363 6.78 20.43 12.49
CA THR A 363 6.28 21.82 12.40
C THR A 363 5.60 22.08 11.07
N ILE A 364 6.25 21.74 9.95
CA ILE A 364 5.68 21.93 8.60
C ILE A 364 4.39 21.11 8.44
N ALA A 365 4.39 19.84 8.88
CA ALA A 365 3.24 18.96 8.77
C ALA A 365 2.04 19.50 9.56
N PHE A 366 2.28 19.89 10.82
CA PHE A 366 1.26 20.44 11.71
C PHE A 366 0.63 21.71 11.13
N VAL A 367 1.46 22.66 10.68
CA VAL A 367 1.00 23.89 10.03
C VAL A 367 0.22 23.59 8.76
N THR A 368 0.71 22.70 7.91
CA THR A 368 0.04 22.32 6.65
C THR A 368 -1.34 21.72 6.92
N GLY A 369 -1.47 20.82 7.89
CA GLY A 369 -2.75 20.22 8.25
C GLY A 369 -3.72 21.21 8.92
N LEU A 370 -3.24 22.15 9.73
CA LEU A 370 -4.07 23.21 10.30
C LEU A 370 -4.64 24.15 9.23
N ARG A 371 -3.80 24.54 8.25
CA ARG A 371 -4.22 25.41 7.14
C ARG A 371 -5.35 24.77 6.31
N ALA A 372 -5.38 23.45 6.19
CA ALA A 372 -6.42 22.71 5.48
C ALA A 372 -7.82 22.78 6.16
N LYS A 373 -7.91 23.13 7.46
CA LYS A 373 -9.13 22.99 8.28
C LYS A 373 -10.33 23.80 7.77
N SER A 374 -10.12 25.05 7.36
CA SER A 374 -11.21 25.97 6.98
C SER A 374 -11.94 25.57 5.69
N ARG A 375 -11.41 24.64 4.90
CA ARG A 375 -11.97 24.25 3.60
C ARG A 375 -13.25 23.42 3.71
N ARG A 376 -13.57 22.92 4.90
CA ARG A 376 -14.82 22.19 5.16
C ARG A 376 -16.03 23.08 4.94
N GLU A 377 -15.98 24.29 5.48
CA GLU A 377 -17.06 25.29 5.45
C GLU A 377 -17.26 25.83 4.03
N LEU A 378 -16.23 25.75 3.19
CA LEU A 378 -16.24 26.16 1.79
C LEU A 378 -16.72 25.06 0.83
N GLY A 379 -17.23 23.92 1.32
CA GLY A 379 -17.81 22.86 0.48
C GLY A 379 -16.84 21.78 -0.02
N VAL A 380 -15.57 21.81 0.40
CA VAL A 380 -14.54 20.83 0.02
C VAL A 380 -14.03 20.06 1.25
N PRO A 381 -14.80 19.09 1.80
CA PRO A 381 -14.43 18.37 3.02
C PRO A 381 -13.25 17.39 2.89
N VAL A 382 -12.77 17.12 1.67
CA VAL A 382 -11.64 16.20 1.43
C VAL A 382 -10.29 16.79 1.86
N VAL A 383 -10.07 18.08 1.61
CA VAL A 383 -8.86 18.81 2.01
C VAL A 383 -8.65 18.79 3.54
N PRO A 384 -9.64 19.17 4.38
CA PRO A 384 -9.49 19.11 5.83
C PRO A 384 -9.45 17.67 6.37
N ALA A 385 -10.06 16.69 5.68
CA ALA A 385 -9.92 15.29 6.06
C ALA A 385 -8.46 14.84 5.94
N LEU A 386 -7.82 15.09 4.79
CA LEU A 386 -6.41 14.79 4.55
C LEU A 386 -5.49 15.58 5.49
N GLY A 387 -5.77 16.87 5.71
CA GLY A 387 -5.00 17.69 6.67
C GLY A 387 -5.05 17.16 8.11
N ARG A 388 -6.22 16.70 8.57
CA ARG A 388 -6.34 16.02 9.88
C ARG A 388 -5.57 14.71 9.91
N THR A 389 -5.64 13.91 8.84
CA THR A 389 -4.88 12.67 8.73
C THR A 389 -3.38 12.93 8.80
N VAL A 390 -2.85 13.95 8.09
CA VAL A 390 -1.45 14.36 8.19
C VAL A 390 -1.08 14.72 9.64
N ASN A 391 -1.89 15.52 10.32
CA ASN A 391 -1.61 15.93 11.71
C ASN A 391 -1.64 14.74 12.69
N MET A 392 -2.58 13.81 12.53
CA MET A 392 -2.64 12.59 13.34
C MET A 392 -1.41 11.70 13.09
N LEU A 393 -1.08 11.46 11.82
CA LEU A 393 0.02 10.58 11.44
C LEU A 393 1.38 11.17 11.83
N VAL A 394 1.59 12.49 11.76
CA VAL A 394 2.87 13.09 12.18
C VAL A 394 3.03 13.08 13.70
N GLY A 395 1.95 13.26 14.46
CA GLY A 395 1.97 13.10 15.92
C GLY A 395 2.37 11.67 16.30
N LEU A 396 1.71 10.68 15.69
CA LEU A 396 2.05 9.27 15.88
C LEU A 396 3.48 8.95 15.40
N GLN A 397 3.92 9.52 14.28
CA GLN A 397 5.26 9.30 13.72
C GLN A 397 6.34 9.76 14.70
N PHE A 398 6.16 10.93 15.31
CA PHE A 398 7.12 11.48 16.26
C PHE A 398 7.19 10.61 17.52
N THR A 399 6.04 10.19 18.07
CA THR A 399 5.99 9.28 19.22
C THR A 399 6.66 7.94 18.90
N LEU A 400 6.31 7.31 17.78
CA LEU A 400 6.94 6.07 17.34
C LEU A 400 8.44 6.22 17.10
N GLY A 401 8.88 7.38 16.60
CA GLY A 401 10.30 7.66 16.36
C GLY A 401 11.10 7.76 17.65
N LEU A 402 10.55 8.42 18.67
CA LEU A 402 11.14 8.46 20.00
C LEU A 402 11.20 7.06 20.63
N LEU A 403 10.11 6.29 20.56
CA LEU A 403 10.08 4.91 21.07
C LEU A 403 11.08 4.01 20.33
N ALA A 404 11.18 4.11 19.01
CA ALA A 404 12.13 3.37 18.21
C ALA A 404 13.58 3.74 18.58
N PHE A 405 13.88 5.03 18.72
CA PHE A 405 15.21 5.50 19.14
C PHE A 405 15.57 5.02 20.55
N LEU A 406 14.66 5.16 21.51
CA LEU A 406 14.88 4.64 22.86
C LEU A 406 15.07 3.14 22.85
N ALA A 407 14.31 2.42 22.02
CA ALA A 407 14.45 0.99 21.95
C ALA A 407 15.83 0.58 21.41
N THR A 408 16.28 1.18 20.30
CA THR A 408 17.56 0.82 19.68
C THR A 408 18.77 1.16 20.57
N ILE A 409 18.72 2.23 21.37
CA ILE A 409 19.83 2.57 22.28
C ILE A 409 19.83 1.75 23.59
N LEU A 410 18.67 1.21 23.98
CA LEU A 410 18.54 0.42 25.21
C LEU A 410 18.87 -1.06 25.00
N ARG A 411 18.86 -1.54 23.75
CA ARG A 411 19.23 -2.93 23.45
C ARG A 411 20.69 -3.20 23.81
N LYS A 412 20.90 -4.25 24.61
CA LYS A 412 22.22 -4.78 25.00
C LYS A 412 22.44 -6.22 24.55
N THR A 413 21.42 -6.83 23.96
CA THR A 413 21.42 -8.21 23.49
C THR A 413 21.76 -8.29 22.02
N THR A 414 22.34 -9.41 21.61
CA THR A 414 22.55 -9.75 20.19
C THR A 414 21.22 -10.01 19.50
N GLU A 415 20.30 -10.74 20.16
CA GLU A 415 18.95 -10.96 19.66
C GLU A 415 18.13 -9.67 19.63
N ILE A 416 17.31 -9.52 18.59
CA ILE A 416 16.45 -8.37 18.37
C ILE A 416 15.11 -8.62 19.08
N PRO A 417 14.82 -7.91 20.18
CA PRO A 417 13.62 -8.17 20.95
C PRO A 417 12.39 -7.56 20.27
N ILE A 418 11.22 -8.15 20.53
CA ILE A 418 9.92 -7.67 20.00
C ILE A 418 9.68 -6.20 20.35
N TRP A 419 10.11 -5.75 21.54
CA TRP A 419 9.93 -4.36 21.98
C TRP A 419 10.80 -3.35 21.20
N GLU A 420 11.81 -3.78 20.44
CA GLU A 420 12.53 -2.97 19.45
C GLU A 420 11.93 -3.13 18.05
N LEU A 421 11.64 -4.38 17.65
CA LEU A 421 11.10 -4.71 16.33
C LEU A 421 9.77 -3.99 16.04
N VAL A 422 8.85 -4.00 17.00
CA VAL A 422 7.51 -3.43 16.83
C VAL A 422 7.56 -1.91 16.62
N PRO A 423 8.16 -1.09 17.50
CA PRO A 423 8.19 0.36 17.29
C PRO A 423 9.02 0.77 16.07
N THR A 424 10.14 0.11 15.77
CA THR A 424 10.95 0.42 14.58
C THR A 424 10.22 0.11 13.27
N SER A 425 9.49 -1.00 13.21
CA SER A 425 8.67 -1.38 12.05
C SER A 425 7.42 -0.52 11.93
N ALA A 426 6.75 -0.22 13.05
CA ALA A 426 5.59 0.67 13.08
C ALA A 426 5.97 2.10 12.68
N HIS A 427 7.12 2.61 13.13
CA HIS A 427 7.63 3.93 12.73
C HIS A 427 7.87 4.00 11.22
N GLN A 428 8.44 2.95 10.64
CA GLN A 428 8.65 2.86 9.19
C GLN A 428 7.31 2.83 8.44
N ALA A 429 6.37 1.97 8.85
CA ALA A 429 5.07 1.82 8.21
C ALA A 429 4.22 3.11 8.31
N ASN A 430 4.17 3.74 9.49
CA ASN A 430 3.45 5.00 9.68
C ASN A 430 4.10 6.16 8.89
N GLY A 431 5.42 6.15 8.71
CA GLY A 431 6.13 7.10 7.84
C GLY A 431 5.64 7.02 6.39
N ALA A 432 5.44 5.80 5.88
CA ALA A 432 4.89 5.58 4.54
C ALA A 432 3.45 6.11 4.42
N LEU A 433 2.60 5.89 5.43
CA LEU A 433 1.24 6.45 5.49
C LEU A 433 1.25 7.97 5.53
N LEU A 434 2.15 8.58 6.31
CA LEU A 434 2.28 10.03 6.42
C LEU A 434 2.68 10.65 5.07
N LEU A 435 3.64 10.04 4.37
CA LEU A 435 4.06 10.48 3.04
C LEU A 435 2.90 10.36 2.02
N ALA A 436 2.16 9.26 2.03
CA ALA A 436 0.99 9.07 1.16
C ALA A 436 -0.12 10.10 1.46
N ALA A 437 -0.39 10.39 2.73
CA ALA A 437 -1.37 11.40 3.14
C ALA A 437 -0.94 12.81 2.72
N ALA A 438 0.35 13.15 2.87
CA ALA A 438 0.91 14.43 2.45
C ALA A 438 0.85 14.60 0.91
N ALA A 439 1.19 13.55 0.15
CA ALA A 439 1.04 13.56 -1.30
C ALA A 439 -0.43 13.73 -1.74
N GLY A 440 -1.34 12.99 -1.09
CA GLY A 440 -2.79 13.14 -1.28
C GLY A 440 -3.27 14.56 -1.01
N LEU A 441 -2.80 15.19 0.07
CA LEU A 441 -3.13 16.57 0.41
C LEU A 441 -2.58 17.55 -0.64
N ALA A 442 -1.33 17.35 -1.08
CA ALA A 442 -0.68 18.20 -2.08
C ALA A 442 -1.41 18.21 -3.43
N VAL A 443 -1.94 17.06 -3.86
CA VAL A 443 -2.77 17.00 -5.08
C VAL A 443 -4.17 17.55 -4.82
N ALA A 444 -4.77 17.30 -3.66
CA ALA A 444 -6.11 17.80 -3.32
C ALA A 444 -6.15 19.34 -3.28
N VAL A 445 -5.16 19.99 -2.65
CA VAL A 445 -5.01 21.45 -2.64
C VAL A 445 -4.94 22.00 -4.07
N ARG A 446 -4.16 21.37 -4.95
CA ARG A 446 -4.05 21.82 -6.35
C ARG A 446 -5.34 21.65 -7.16
N ARG A 447 -6.12 20.60 -6.86
CA ARG A 447 -7.38 20.30 -7.58
C ARG A 447 -8.55 21.15 -7.10
N PHE A 448 -8.61 21.43 -5.81
CA PHE A 448 -9.79 22.04 -5.19
C PHE A 448 -9.59 23.49 -4.77
N GLU A 449 -8.40 24.07 -4.93
CA GLU A 449 -8.15 25.48 -4.61
C GLU A 449 -7.75 26.30 -5.84
N VAL A 450 -8.43 27.43 -6.02
CA VAL A 450 -8.07 28.49 -6.97
C VAL A 450 -7.48 29.67 -6.22
N VAL A 451 -6.37 30.19 -6.75
CA VAL A 451 -5.67 31.35 -6.20
C VAL A 451 -6.40 32.61 -6.67
N VAL A 452 -6.91 33.40 -5.73
CA VAL A 452 -7.46 34.72 -6.05
C VAL A 452 -6.37 35.78 -5.90
N PRO A 453 -6.08 36.61 -6.92
CA PRO A 453 -5.19 37.75 -6.77
C PRO A 453 -5.70 38.69 -5.67
N ARG A 454 -4.81 39.26 -4.86
CA ARG A 454 -5.17 40.17 -3.74
C ARG A 454 -5.84 41.50 -4.16
N THR A 455 -6.24 41.68 -5.41
CA THR A 455 -6.64 42.96 -6.00
C THR A 455 -8.13 43.10 -6.35
N SER A 456 -9.00 42.12 -6.05
CA SER A 456 -10.44 42.37 -6.20
C SER A 456 -10.96 43.13 -4.98
N SER A 457 -11.03 44.47 -5.10
CA SER A 457 -11.81 45.34 -4.22
C SER A 457 -13.19 44.72 -3.93
N PRO A 458 -13.77 44.91 -2.72
CA PRO A 458 -15.14 44.49 -2.48
C PRO A 458 -16.06 45.16 -3.51
N PRO A 459 -17.09 44.46 -4.03
CA PRO A 459 -18.04 45.09 -4.93
C PRO A 459 -18.63 46.31 -4.24
N THR A 460 -18.46 47.48 -4.86
CA THR A 460 -19.11 48.72 -4.45
C THR A 460 -20.62 48.47 -4.39
N PRO A 461 -21.32 48.83 -3.30
CA PRO A 461 -22.77 48.77 -3.29
C PRO A 461 -23.27 49.64 -4.45
N ARG A 462 -24.05 49.07 -5.36
CA ARG A 462 -24.77 49.86 -6.36
C ARG A 462 -25.63 50.86 -5.59
N GLY A 463 -25.27 52.13 -5.68
CA GLY A 463 -26.07 53.22 -5.13
C GLY A 463 -27.49 53.09 -5.66
N ILE A 464 -28.45 53.11 -4.75
CA ILE A 464 -29.87 53.27 -5.08
C ILE A 464 -29.96 54.68 -5.67
N GLY A 465 -30.10 54.76 -7.00
CA GLY A 465 -30.49 55.99 -7.67
C GLY A 465 -31.89 56.36 -7.20
N VAL A 466 -31.98 57.33 -6.29
CA VAL A 466 -33.23 58.04 -6.02
C VAL A 466 -33.37 59.07 -7.13
N GLY A 467 -34.27 58.81 -8.08
CA GLY A 467 -34.72 59.81 -9.03
C GLY A 467 -35.55 60.87 -8.30
N ALA A 468 -35.26 62.13 -8.60
CA ALA A 468 -36.13 63.27 -8.42
C ALA A 468 -36.13 64.05 -9.73
#